data_AF-A0A7G6ZBE9-F1
#
_entry.id   AF-A0A7G6ZBE9-F1
#
_cell.length_a   1.000
_cell.length_b   1.000
_cell.length_c   1.000
_cell.angle_alpha   90.00
_cell.angle_beta   90.00
_cell.angle_gamma   90.00
#
_symmetry.space_group_name_H-M   'P 1'
#
loop_
_entity.id
_entity.type
_entity.pdbx_description
1 polymer ?
#
loop_
_entity_poly.entity_id
_entity_poly.type
_entity_poly.pdbx_seq_one_letter_code
_entity_poly.pdbx_strand_id
1 'polypeptide(L)'
;MSMHSPCTIPAVFAQRVLWSAVRIFGSRVLPGVRGVWDEPIARDTWDQFEAEWFETFGWWDRVSLYRRPQVSRSGCSLLLLRDGRGVGFVRITSEAERATQEFAVMSSVWSAHPESFVIARPVGIGHGPGWSWIGTESVPNYPLGAVRRAAVRERVVGEMGDVLETALSRSDSTPPTWRGSHGDFAPWNLRTELGGRVRVIDWEDAVFAPPGADLLYGAVTAHLTFGTALPQEADGEVVRWIESAVQNRLASDESLDSLNNRMLVILRGLELRL
;
A
#
# COMPACT_ATOMS: atom_id res chain seq x y z
N MET A 1 1.24 -5.81 14.15
CA MET A 1 1.70 -6.74 13.08
C MET A 1 2.44 -5.92 12.05
N SER A 2 3.69 -6.27 11.74
CA SER A 2 4.52 -5.49 10.81
C SER A 2 4.00 -5.62 9.36
N MET A 3 4.24 -4.60 8.55
CA MET A 3 3.97 -4.60 7.11
C MET A 3 4.66 -5.77 6.38
N HIS A 4 5.69 -6.38 6.99
CA HIS A 4 6.41 -7.55 6.51
C HIS A 4 5.70 -8.89 6.75
N SER A 5 4.64 -8.95 7.56
CA SER A 5 3.97 -10.22 7.85
C SER A 5 3.48 -10.96 6.60
N PRO A 6 2.95 -10.32 5.53
CA PRO A 6 2.59 -11.02 4.30
C PRO A 6 3.80 -11.51 3.49
N CYS A 7 5.02 -11.15 3.89
CA CYS A 7 6.25 -11.47 3.18
C CYS A 7 6.97 -12.71 3.77
N THR A 8 6.60 -13.19 4.96
CA THR A 8 7.26 -14.36 5.57
C THR A 8 6.42 -15.62 5.41
N ILE A 9 7.08 -16.75 5.10
CA ILE A 9 6.39 -18.04 4.92
C ILE A 9 5.56 -18.42 6.17
N PRO A 10 6.08 -18.30 7.40
CA PRO A 10 5.30 -18.65 8.60
C PRO A 10 4.04 -17.80 8.76
N ALA A 11 4.11 -16.50 8.48
CA ALA A 11 2.95 -15.63 8.62
C ALA A 11 1.93 -15.85 7.50
N VAL A 12 2.34 -16.08 6.26
CA VAL A 12 1.43 -16.48 5.17
C VAL A 12 0.75 -17.82 5.50
N PHE A 13 1.49 -18.78 6.06
CA PHE A 13 0.91 -20.04 6.53
C PHE A 13 -0.11 -19.82 7.65
N ALA A 14 0.22 -19.03 8.67
CA ALA A 14 -0.70 -18.66 9.74
C ALA A 14 -1.96 -17.97 9.20
N GLN A 15 -1.83 -17.07 8.22
CA GLN A 15 -2.95 -16.43 7.53
C GLN A 15 -3.82 -17.45 6.80
N ARG A 16 -3.24 -18.49 6.17
CA ARG A 16 -4.01 -19.58 5.54
C ARG A 16 -4.75 -20.45 6.53
N VAL A 17 -4.14 -20.76 7.66
CA VAL A 17 -4.79 -21.51 8.74
C VAL A 17 -5.96 -20.70 9.32
N LEU A 18 -5.73 -19.42 9.64
CA LEU A 18 -6.77 -18.51 10.15
C LEU A 18 -7.90 -18.33 9.14
N TRP A 19 -7.57 -18.14 7.87
CA TRP A 19 -8.56 -18.03 6.79
C TRP A 19 -9.44 -19.28 6.71
N SER A 20 -8.84 -20.47 6.75
CA SER A 20 -9.57 -21.74 6.72
C SER A 20 -10.45 -21.90 7.97
N ALA A 21 -9.93 -21.55 9.14
CA ALA A 21 -10.67 -21.60 10.40
C ALA A 21 -11.87 -20.65 10.38
N VAL A 22 -11.72 -19.41 9.91
CA VAL A 22 -12.82 -18.45 9.78
C VAL A 22 -13.88 -18.93 8.79
N ARG A 23 -13.46 -19.58 7.70
CA ARG A 23 -14.40 -20.14 6.72
C ARG A 23 -15.25 -21.28 7.30
N ILE A 24 -14.70 -22.09 8.21
CA ILE A 24 -15.39 -23.25 8.78
C ILE A 24 -16.18 -22.88 10.04
N PHE A 25 -15.59 -22.08 10.93
CA PHE A 25 -16.11 -21.80 12.27
C PHE A 25 -16.63 -20.36 12.44
N GLY A 26 -16.60 -19.56 11.37
CA GLY A 26 -16.97 -18.14 11.39
C GLY A 26 -15.90 -17.25 12.03
N SER A 27 -16.16 -15.94 12.07
CA SER A 27 -15.22 -14.94 12.61
C SER A 27 -14.94 -15.08 14.12
N ARG A 28 -15.66 -15.96 14.83
CA ARG A 28 -15.50 -16.15 16.28
C ARG A 28 -14.14 -16.75 16.67
N VAL A 29 -13.44 -17.38 15.73
CA VAL A 29 -12.12 -17.97 15.95
C VAL A 29 -10.97 -16.99 15.75
N LEU A 30 -11.26 -15.76 15.30
CA LEU A 30 -10.21 -14.75 15.14
C LEU A 30 -9.67 -14.35 16.51
N PRO A 31 -8.33 -14.31 16.68
CA PRO A 31 -7.73 -13.80 17.91
C PRO A 31 -8.01 -12.30 18.04
N GLY A 32 -8.52 -11.87 19.18
CA GLY A 32 -8.77 -10.45 19.47
C GLY A 32 -9.88 -10.22 20.48
N VAL A 33 -9.84 -9.06 21.13
CA VAL A 33 -10.91 -8.60 22.03
C VAL A 33 -12.02 -8.01 21.17
N ARG A 34 -13.28 -8.41 21.42
CA ARG A 34 -14.45 -7.68 20.90
C ARG A 34 -14.70 -6.51 21.83
N GLY A 35 -14.69 -5.31 21.29
CA GLY A 35 -14.94 -4.08 22.05
C GLY A 35 -16.00 -3.24 21.37
N VAL A 36 -16.60 -2.35 22.15
CA VAL A 36 -17.31 -1.20 21.60
C VAL A 36 -16.24 -0.27 21.04
N TRP A 37 -16.46 0.20 19.82
CA TRP A 37 -15.55 1.12 19.19
C TRP A 37 -15.86 2.55 19.66
N ASP A 38 -14.84 3.22 20.19
CA ASP A 38 -14.86 4.67 20.40
C ASP A 38 -14.44 5.36 19.09
N GLU A 39 -15.42 5.94 18.41
CA GLU A 39 -15.29 6.55 17.08
C GLU A 39 -14.32 7.76 17.16
N PRO A 40 -13.19 7.77 16.42
CA PRO A 40 -12.27 8.90 16.42
C PRO A 40 -12.80 10.09 15.61
N ILE A 41 -13.98 9.95 15.01
CA ILE A 41 -14.62 10.89 14.09
C ILE A 41 -15.91 11.35 14.74
N ALA A 42 -16.23 12.64 14.60
CA ALA A 42 -17.49 13.18 15.11
C ALA A 42 -18.68 12.46 14.46
N ARG A 43 -19.73 12.21 15.26
CA ARG A 43 -20.90 11.42 14.85
C ARG A 43 -21.52 11.91 13.54
N ASP A 44 -21.68 13.22 13.36
CA ASP A 44 -22.27 13.80 12.16
C ASP A 44 -21.45 13.48 10.89
N THR A 45 -20.12 13.49 10.99
CA THR A 45 -19.23 13.12 9.88
C THR A 45 -19.27 11.62 9.61
N TRP A 46 -19.42 10.81 10.67
CA TRP A 46 -19.57 9.37 10.54
C TRP A 46 -20.89 8.99 9.83
N ASP A 47 -22.01 9.57 10.27
CA ASP A 47 -23.32 9.34 9.67
C ASP A 47 -23.37 9.80 8.20
N GLN A 48 -22.70 10.92 7.87
CA GLN A 48 -22.50 11.35 6.48
C GLN A 48 -21.75 10.28 5.67
N PHE A 49 -20.61 9.80 6.18
CA PHE A 49 -19.82 8.79 5.49
C PHE A 49 -20.57 7.47 5.33
N GLU A 50 -21.34 7.03 6.33
CA GLU A 50 -22.19 5.84 6.22
C GLU A 50 -23.22 5.97 5.10
N ALA A 51 -23.85 7.14 4.94
CA ALA A 51 -24.78 7.40 3.85
C ALA A 51 -24.08 7.35 2.48
N GLU A 52 -22.93 8.01 2.34
CA GLU A 52 -22.13 7.99 1.11
C GLU A 52 -21.65 6.57 0.75
N TRP A 53 -21.24 5.79 1.75
CA TRP A 53 -20.83 4.40 1.55
C TRP A 53 -22.01 3.51 1.16
N PHE A 54 -23.19 3.74 1.73
CA PHE A 54 -24.39 3.02 1.33
C PHE A 54 -24.74 3.29 -0.14
N GLU A 55 -24.64 4.54 -0.59
CA GLU A 55 -24.83 4.89 -2.00
C GLU A 55 -23.75 4.26 -2.91
N THR A 56 -22.50 4.26 -2.45
CA THR A 56 -21.34 3.81 -3.23
C THR A 56 -21.22 2.28 -3.33
N PHE A 57 -21.42 1.57 -2.23
CA PHE A 57 -21.21 0.11 -2.11
C PHE A 57 -22.52 -0.69 -2.02
N GLY A 58 -23.65 0.00 -1.90
CA GLY A 58 -24.94 -0.60 -1.56
C GLY A 58 -24.99 -1.06 -0.10
N TRP A 59 -25.98 -1.90 0.20
CA TRP A 59 -26.22 -2.40 1.56
C TRP A 59 -25.04 -3.21 2.14
N TRP A 60 -24.75 -3.07 3.41
CA TRP A 60 -23.79 -3.89 4.17
C TRP A 60 -24.31 -4.07 5.60
N ASP A 61 -23.92 -5.14 6.28
CA ASP A 61 -24.47 -5.52 7.59
C ASP A 61 -23.44 -5.49 8.72
N ARG A 62 -22.14 -5.52 8.37
CA ARG A 62 -21.03 -5.52 9.34
C ARG A 62 -19.80 -4.81 8.80
N VAL A 63 -18.93 -4.41 9.71
CA VAL A 63 -17.62 -3.81 9.38
C VAL A 63 -16.52 -4.52 10.17
N SER A 64 -15.38 -4.75 9.52
CA SER A 64 -14.14 -5.11 10.20
C SER A 64 -13.19 -3.93 10.20
N LEU A 65 -12.86 -3.43 11.39
CA LEU A 65 -11.97 -2.29 11.59
C LEU A 65 -10.51 -2.75 11.74
N TYR A 66 -9.61 -2.11 10.99
CA TYR A 66 -8.17 -2.19 11.19
C TYR A 66 -7.64 -0.84 11.69
N ARG A 67 -7.20 -0.82 12.95
CA ARG A 67 -6.54 0.32 13.58
C ARG A 67 -5.04 0.08 13.63
N ARG A 68 -4.25 1.02 13.12
CA ARG A 68 -2.80 0.99 13.27
C ARG A 68 -2.43 1.28 14.74
N PRO A 69 -1.40 0.63 15.31
CA PRO A 69 -0.94 0.92 16.66
C PRO A 69 -0.30 2.31 16.85
N GLN A 70 0.11 2.96 15.76
CA GLN A 70 0.84 4.23 15.79
C GLN A 70 -0.11 5.40 16.08
N VAL A 71 0.14 6.14 17.16
CA VAL A 71 -0.67 7.31 17.57
C VAL A 71 -0.51 8.50 16.63
N SER A 72 0.63 8.60 15.95
CA SER A 72 0.99 9.73 15.08
C SER A 72 0.28 9.75 13.72
N ARG A 73 -0.35 8.65 13.30
CA ARG A 73 -1.13 8.59 12.06
C ARG A 73 -2.62 8.58 12.38
N SER A 74 -3.31 9.64 12.00
CA SER A 74 -4.77 9.76 12.08
C SER A 74 -5.42 8.87 11.03
N GLY A 75 -6.54 8.24 11.39
CA GLY A 75 -7.36 7.46 10.46
C GLY A 75 -7.48 5.97 10.78
N CYS A 76 -8.21 5.27 9.92
CA CYS A 76 -8.45 3.83 10.03
C CYS A 76 -8.81 3.21 8.68
N SER A 77 -8.81 1.88 8.63
CA SER A 77 -9.28 1.14 7.47
C SER A 77 -10.41 0.21 7.85
N LEU A 78 -11.39 0.10 6.97
CA LEU A 78 -12.64 -0.63 7.16
C LEU A 78 -12.83 -1.61 6.01
N LEU A 79 -13.15 -2.85 6.33
CA LEU A 79 -13.71 -3.80 5.37
C LEU A 79 -15.22 -3.86 5.59
N LEU A 80 -16.00 -3.41 4.61
CA LEU A 80 -17.45 -3.49 4.59
C LEU A 80 -17.86 -4.92 4.22
N LEU A 81 -18.79 -5.49 4.98
CA LEU A 81 -19.22 -6.88 4.85
C LEU A 81 -20.72 -6.95 4.56
N ARG A 82 -21.10 -7.88 3.68
CA ARG A 82 -22.49 -8.30 3.44
C ARG A 82 -22.56 -9.81 3.59
N ASP A 83 -23.30 -10.30 4.57
CA ASP A 83 -23.43 -11.73 4.88
C ASP A 83 -22.05 -12.41 5.07
N GLY A 84 -21.12 -11.68 5.70
CA GLY A 84 -19.74 -12.12 5.93
C GLY A 84 -18.82 -12.08 4.72
N ARG A 85 -19.25 -11.53 3.57
CA ARG A 85 -18.42 -11.33 2.37
C ARG A 85 -18.01 -9.87 2.24
N GLY A 86 -16.73 -9.62 1.95
CA GLY A 86 -16.25 -8.27 1.64
C GLY A 86 -16.94 -7.69 0.41
N VAL A 87 -17.51 -6.50 0.54
CA VAL A 87 -18.15 -5.75 -0.55
C VAL A 87 -17.39 -4.47 -0.90
N GLY A 88 -16.60 -3.94 0.03
CA GLY A 88 -15.79 -2.75 -0.18
C GLY A 88 -14.72 -2.59 0.88
N PHE A 89 -13.65 -1.91 0.54
CA PHE A 89 -12.61 -1.50 1.48
C PHE A 89 -12.52 0.02 1.50
N VAL A 90 -12.64 0.60 2.70
CA VAL A 90 -12.62 2.05 2.91
C VAL A 90 -11.44 2.42 3.78
N ARG A 91 -10.68 3.44 3.37
CA ARG A 91 -9.59 4.04 4.14
C ARG A 91 -9.96 5.47 4.50
N ILE A 92 -10.00 5.78 5.80
CA ILE A 92 -10.29 7.12 6.32
C ILE A 92 -8.98 7.76 6.77
N THR A 93 -8.77 9.02 6.41
CA THR A 93 -7.58 9.82 6.72
C THR A 93 -7.96 11.28 6.97
N SER A 94 -7.16 12.02 7.74
CA SER A 94 -7.30 13.47 7.85
C SER A 94 -6.56 14.24 6.76
N GLU A 95 -5.79 13.54 5.91
CA GLU A 95 -5.01 14.13 4.81
C GLU A 95 -5.85 14.16 3.52
N ALA A 96 -6.75 15.14 3.41
CA ALA A 96 -7.72 15.22 2.31
C ALA A 96 -7.06 15.32 0.92
N GLU A 97 -6.04 16.16 0.77
CA GLU A 97 -5.34 16.34 -0.52
C GLU A 97 -4.66 15.05 -0.97
N ARG A 98 -4.00 14.35 -0.04
CA ARG A 98 -3.35 13.06 -0.33
C ARG A 98 -4.38 11.99 -0.71
N ALA A 99 -5.55 12.00 -0.07
CA ALA A 99 -6.63 11.09 -0.43
C ALA A 99 -7.14 11.33 -1.86
N THR A 100 -7.33 12.59 -2.23
CA THR A 100 -7.74 12.98 -3.60
C THR A 100 -6.69 12.57 -4.63
N GLN A 101 -5.41 12.82 -4.34
CA GLN A 101 -4.31 12.43 -5.21
C GLN A 101 -4.24 10.91 -5.39
N GLU A 102 -4.30 10.13 -4.31
CA GLU A 102 -4.27 8.68 -4.40
C GLU A 102 -5.46 8.14 -5.19
N PHE A 103 -6.68 8.62 -4.94
CA PHE A 103 -7.86 8.17 -5.67
C PHE A 103 -7.75 8.49 -7.17
N ALA A 104 -7.21 9.66 -7.54
CA ALA A 104 -6.97 10.03 -8.93
C ALA A 104 -5.95 9.09 -9.59
N VAL A 105 -4.82 8.82 -8.92
CA VAL A 105 -3.80 7.88 -9.42
C VAL A 105 -4.40 6.48 -9.60
N MET A 106 -5.09 5.96 -8.58
CA MET A 106 -5.75 4.65 -8.67
C MET A 106 -6.76 4.60 -9.82
N SER A 107 -7.54 5.66 -10.03
CA SER A 107 -8.54 5.72 -11.10
C SER A 107 -7.90 5.67 -12.48
N SER A 108 -6.80 6.40 -12.68
CA SER A 108 -6.02 6.39 -13.92
C SER A 108 -5.36 5.03 -14.17
N VAL A 109 -4.71 4.46 -13.14
CA VAL A 109 -4.05 3.14 -13.24
C VAL A 109 -5.06 2.04 -13.53
N TRP A 110 -6.24 2.07 -12.88
CA TRP A 110 -7.30 1.08 -13.14
C TRP A 110 -7.82 1.20 -14.57
N SER A 111 -8.04 2.43 -15.05
CA SER A 111 -8.53 2.70 -16.40
C SER A 111 -7.53 2.33 -17.50
N ALA A 112 -6.23 2.34 -17.19
CA ALA A 112 -5.18 1.93 -18.13
C ALA A 112 -5.12 0.41 -18.37
N HIS A 113 -5.76 -0.40 -17.51
CA HIS A 113 -5.80 -1.87 -17.62
C HIS A 113 -4.41 -2.53 -17.81
N PRO A 114 -3.47 -2.36 -16.86
CA PRO A 114 -2.14 -2.95 -16.99
C PRO A 114 -2.19 -4.48 -17.14
N GLU A 115 -1.28 -5.01 -17.96
CA GLU A 115 -1.12 -6.42 -18.26
C GLU A 115 -0.32 -7.15 -17.17
N SER A 116 0.76 -6.54 -16.68
CA SER A 116 1.70 -7.17 -15.75
C SER A 116 1.24 -7.15 -14.30
N PHE A 117 0.29 -6.27 -13.95
CA PHE A 117 -0.29 -6.18 -12.61
C PHE A 117 -1.78 -5.87 -12.59
N VAL A 118 -2.37 -5.86 -11.39
CA VAL A 118 -3.74 -5.42 -11.09
C VAL A 118 -3.73 -4.51 -9.87
N ILE A 119 -4.77 -3.71 -9.74
CA ILE A 119 -5.08 -2.96 -8.52
C ILE A 119 -6.52 -3.23 -8.10
N ALA A 120 -6.88 -2.87 -6.88
CA ALA A 120 -8.28 -2.85 -6.49
C ALA A 120 -8.98 -1.73 -7.27
N ARG A 121 -10.13 -2.02 -7.87
CA ARG A 121 -10.96 -1.00 -8.52
C ARG A 121 -11.26 0.13 -7.51
N PRO A 122 -10.91 1.38 -7.81
CA PRO A 122 -11.40 2.52 -7.04
C PRO A 122 -12.91 2.67 -7.28
N VAL A 123 -13.66 2.88 -6.20
CA VAL A 123 -15.13 2.92 -6.23
C VAL A 123 -15.64 4.32 -5.88
N GLY A 124 -15.03 4.99 -4.90
CA GLY A 124 -15.43 6.35 -4.53
C GLY A 124 -14.42 7.04 -3.62
N ILE A 125 -14.64 8.34 -3.45
CA ILE A 125 -13.95 9.20 -2.50
C ILE A 125 -14.99 10.17 -1.93
N GLY A 126 -14.85 10.54 -0.66
CA GLY A 126 -15.68 11.55 -0.04
C GLY A 126 -14.95 12.34 1.05
N HIS A 127 -15.54 13.47 1.41
CA HIS A 127 -14.93 14.47 2.28
C HIS A 127 -15.94 14.93 3.33
N GLY A 128 -15.46 15.07 4.57
CA GLY A 128 -16.20 15.63 5.69
C GLY A 128 -15.31 16.55 6.53
N PRO A 129 -15.86 17.19 7.57
CA PRO A 129 -15.10 18.08 8.44
C PRO A 129 -13.83 17.43 9.01
N GLY A 130 -12.66 17.81 8.48
CA GLY A 130 -11.34 17.32 8.93
C GLY A 130 -10.99 15.89 8.53
N TRP A 131 -11.83 15.21 7.74
CA TRP A 131 -11.64 13.82 7.35
C TRP A 131 -11.99 13.58 5.89
N SER A 132 -11.38 12.56 5.30
CA SER A 132 -11.68 12.09 3.95
C SER A 132 -11.61 10.57 3.91
N TRP A 133 -12.36 9.96 3.01
CA TRP A 133 -12.33 8.52 2.82
C TRP A 133 -12.08 8.16 1.36
N ILE A 134 -11.36 7.05 1.15
CA ILE A 134 -11.10 6.46 -0.17
C ILE A 134 -11.68 5.05 -0.16
N GLY A 135 -12.48 4.74 -1.17
CA GLY A 135 -13.20 3.49 -1.31
C GLY A 135 -12.70 2.68 -2.50
N THR A 136 -12.51 1.39 -2.29
CA THR A 136 -12.11 0.42 -3.33
C THR A 136 -12.97 -0.83 -3.24
N GLU A 137 -12.99 -1.64 -4.30
CA GLU A 137 -13.57 -2.97 -4.22
C GLU A 137 -12.86 -3.80 -3.13
N SER A 138 -13.58 -4.76 -2.55
CA SER A 138 -12.93 -5.70 -1.63
C SER A 138 -11.83 -6.46 -2.36
N VAL A 139 -10.62 -6.43 -1.79
CA VAL A 139 -9.55 -7.34 -2.21
C VAL A 139 -9.95 -8.80 -1.97
N PRO A 140 -9.33 -9.77 -2.68
CA PRO A 140 -9.69 -11.16 -2.54
C PRO A 140 -9.57 -11.65 -1.10
N ASN A 141 -10.60 -12.34 -0.62
CA ASN A 141 -10.68 -12.81 0.77
C ASN A 141 -9.77 -14.02 1.05
N TYR A 142 -8.71 -14.27 0.27
CA TYR A 142 -7.77 -15.37 0.48
C TYR A 142 -6.34 -14.85 0.68
N PRO A 143 -5.47 -15.58 1.39
CA PRO A 143 -4.10 -15.14 1.61
C PRO A 143 -3.31 -15.05 0.31
N LEU A 144 -2.78 -13.86 0.05
CA LEU A 144 -1.97 -13.56 -1.13
C LEU A 144 -0.50 -13.92 -0.87
N GLY A 145 0.21 -14.31 -1.93
CA GLY A 145 1.64 -14.62 -1.89
C GLY A 145 2.52 -13.37 -1.95
N ALA A 146 3.81 -13.54 -1.69
CA ALA A 146 4.81 -12.49 -1.84
C ALA A 146 5.50 -12.53 -3.21
N VAL A 147 5.75 -11.37 -3.82
CA VAL A 147 6.47 -11.28 -5.11
C VAL A 147 7.98 -11.34 -4.89
N ARG A 148 8.54 -12.56 -4.97
CA ARG A 148 9.97 -12.81 -4.67
C ARG A 148 10.92 -12.63 -5.86
N ARG A 149 10.47 -12.91 -7.08
CA ARG A 149 11.32 -12.93 -8.29
C ARG A 149 11.61 -11.50 -8.79
N ALA A 150 12.88 -11.16 -9.01
CA ALA A 150 13.31 -9.85 -9.50
C ALA A 150 12.72 -9.53 -10.89
N ALA A 151 12.81 -10.46 -11.83
CA ALA A 151 12.23 -10.30 -13.17
C ALA A 151 10.71 -10.02 -13.18
N VAL A 152 9.97 -10.46 -12.15
CA VAL A 152 8.53 -10.11 -12.03
C VAL A 152 8.38 -8.66 -11.60
N ARG A 153 9.18 -8.20 -10.62
CA ARG A 153 9.20 -6.80 -10.18
C ARG A 153 9.62 -5.86 -11.31
N GLU A 154 10.63 -6.24 -12.09
CA GLU A 154 11.11 -5.45 -13.23
C GLU A 154 10.03 -5.21 -14.27
N ARG A 155 9.28 -6.26 -14.66
CA ARG A 155 8.15 -6.12 -15.59
C ARG A 155 7.07 -5.20 -15.05
N VAL A 156 6.73 -5.34 -13.75
CA VAL A 156 5.71 -4.50 -13.10
C VAL A 156 6.14 -3.03 -13.08
N VAL A 157 7.38 -2.73 -12.71
CA VAL A 157 7.88 -1.33 -12.70
C VAL A 157 7.94 -0.74 -14.10
N GLY A 158 8.37 -1.52 -15.10
CA GLY A 158 8.44 -1.06 -16.48
C GLY A 158 7.09 -0.54 -16.99
N GLU A 159 6.04 -1.35 -16.87
CA GLU A 159 4.69 -0.95 -17.27
C GLU A 159 4.10 0.15 -16.37
N MET A 160 4.35 0.08 -15.07
CA MET A 160 3.83 1.07 -14.11
C MET A 160 4.35 2.47 -14.41
N GLY A 161 5.63 2.61 -14.79
CA GLY A 161 6.19 3.90 -15.16
C GLY A 161 5.45 4.52 -16.33
N ASP A 162 5.17 3.74 -17.38
CA ASP A 162 4.45 4.20 -18.57
C ASP A 162 2.99 4.59 -18.25
N VAL A 163 2.31 3.83 -17.39
CA VAL A 163 0.96 4.18 -16.91
C VAL A 163 0.96 5.48 -16.11
N LEU A 164 1.92 5.63 -15.19
CA LEU A 164 2.00 6.78 -14.29
C LEU A 164 2.39 8.08 -14.98
N GLU A 165 3.10 8.05 -16.12
CA GLU A 165 3.33 9.24 -16.96
C GLU A 165 2.02 9.96 -17.32
N THR A 166 0.95 9.19 -17.53
CA THR A 166 -0.37 9.74 -17.90
C THR A 166 -1.24 10.06 -16.69
N ALA A 167 -1.00 9.37 -15.56
CA ALA A 167 -1.79 9.52 -14.34
C ALA A 167 -1.36 10.73 -13.49
N LEU A 168 -0.08 11.11 -13.57
CA LEU A 168 0.50 12.15 -12.75
C LEU A 168 0.61 13.47 -13.51
N SER A 169 0.36 14.58 -12.79
CA SER A 169 0.60 15.93 -13.32
C SER A 169 2.06 16.31 -13.11
N ARG A 170 2.80 16.54 -14.20
CA ARG A 170 4.20 16.97 -14.15
C ARG A 170 4.28 18.46 -13.83
N SER A 171 5.06 18.83 -12.80
CA SER A 171 5.38 20.24 -12.52
C SER A 171 6.54 20.73 -13.38
N ASP A 172 6.63 22.04 -13.59
CA ASP A 172 7.77 22.67 -14.28
C ASP A 172 9.12 22.45 -13.56
N SER A 173 9.08 22.17 -12.26
CA SER A 173 10.25 21.84 -11.44
C SER A 173 10.68 20.37 -11.55
N THR A 174 9.88 19.50 -12.15
CA THR A 174 10.20 18.08 -12.30
C THR A 174 11.15 17.89 -13.49
N PRO A 175 12.34 17.30 -13.30
CA PRO A 175 13.27 17.05 -14.41
C PRO A 175 12.62 16.26 -15.56
N PRO A 176 12.86 16.61 -16.84
CA PRO A 176 12.25 15.92 -17.98
C PRO A 176 12.63 14.44 -18.10
N THR A 177 13.76 14.06 -17.52
CA THR A 177 14.25 12.67 -17.51
C THR A 177 13.57 11.79 -16.46
N TRP A 178 12.89 12.39 -15.48
CA TRP A 178 12.20 11.63 -14.44
C TRP A 178 10.97 10.94 -14.99
N ARG A 179 10.72 9.74 -14.47
CA ARG A 179 9.61 8.88 -14.87
C ARG A 179 8.58 8.71 -13.77
N GLY A 180 7.35 8.37 -14.14
CA GLY A 180 6.32 7.93 -13.20
C GLY A 180 6.84 6.78 -12.30
N SER A 181 6.59 6.89 -11.00
CA SER A 181 7.09 5.99 -9.95
C SER A 181 6.03 5.77 -8.88
N HIS A 182 5.97 4.57 -8.32
CA HIS A 182 5.11 4.24 -7.18
C HIS A 182 5.54 4.97 -5.91
N GLY A 183 6.83 5.26 -5.76
CA GLY A 183 7.41 5.95 -4.59
C GLY A 183 7.55 5.08 -3.32
N ASP A 184 6.83 3.97 -3.21
CA ASP A 184 6.98 2.94 -2.17
C ASP A 184 6.89 1.53 -2.75
N PHE A 185 7.65 1.25 -3.83
CA PHE A 185 7.63 -0.06 -4.50
C PHE A 185 8.35 -1.16 -3.69
N ALA A 186 7.81 -1.53 -2.54
CA ALA A 186 8.36 -2.54 -1.65
C ALA A 186 7.60 -3.88 -1.72
N PRO A 187 8.22 -5.00 -1.26
CA PRO A 187 7.56 -6.30 -1.22
C PRO A 187 6.22 -6.31 -0.47
N TRP A 188 6.05 -5.47 0.55
CA TRP A 188 4.79 -5.38 1.29
C TRP A 188 3.69 -4.62 0.54
N ASN A 189 3.97 -3.98 -0.59
CA ASN A 189 2.97 -3.40 -1.49
C ASN A 189 2.68 -4.28 -2.71
N LEU A 190 3.33 -5.46 -2.78
CA LEU A 190 3.17 -6.42 -3.87
C LEU A 190 2.57 -7.73 -3.37
N ARG A 191 1.59 -8.25 -4.09
CA ARG A 191 0.90 -9.50 -3.75
C ARG A 191 0.75 -10.39 -4.97
N THR A 192 1.05 -11.68 -4.84
CA THR A 192 0.80 -12.66 -5.90
C THR A 192 -0.55 -13.31 -5.67
N GLU A 193 -1.45 -13.18 -6.65
CA GLU A 193 -2.74 -13.88 -6.65
C GLU A 193 -2.57 -15.37 -7.02
N LEU A 194 -3.60 -16.19 -6.77
CA LEU A 194 -3.57 -17.63 -7.10
C LEU A 194 -3.31 -17.90 -8.59
N GLY A 195 -3.75 -17.00 -9.48
CA GLY A 195 -3.48 -17.06 -10.93
C GLY A 195 -2.10 -16.52 -11.35
N GLY A 196 -1.25 -16.12 -10.40
CA GLY A 196 0.10 -15.62 -10.68
C GLY A 196 0.18 -14.13 -11.05
N ARG A 197 -0.96 -13.44 -11.23
CA ARG A 197 -0.99 -11.97 -11.39
C ARG A 197 -0.45 -11.28 -10.15
N VAL A 198 0.23 -10.15 -10.37
CA VAL A 198 0.71 -9.29 -9.30
C VAL A 198 -0.36 -8.24 -9.00
N ARG A 199 -0.78 -8.14 -7.75
CA ARG A 199 -1.57 -7.03 -7.23
C ARG A 199 -0.65 -6.01 -6.58
N VAL A 200 -0.80 -4.75 -6.96
CA VAL A 200 -0.11 -3.60 -6.39
C VAL A 200 -1.10 -2.79 -5.55
N ILE A 201 -0.65 -2.32 -4.38
CA ILE A 201 -1.46 -1.57 -3.42
C ILE A 201 -0.68 -0.36 -2.90
N ASP A 202 -1.38 0.56 -2.24
CA ASP A 202 -0.81 1.73 -1.55
C ASP A 202 -0.19 2.75 -2.50
N TRP A 203 -1.05 3.47 -3.23
CA TRP A 203 -0.64 4.38 -4.32
C TRP A 203 -0.43 5.83 -3.87
N GLU A 204 -0.46 6.08 -2.56
CA GLU A 204 -0.42 7.41 -1.96
C GLU A 204 0.90 8.17 -2.14
N ASP A 205 1.96 7.46 -2.51
CA ASP A 205 3.31 8.01 -2.70
C ASP A 205 3.71 8.10 -4.19
N ALA A 206 2.76 7.88 -5.11
CA ALA A 206 3.04 7.93 -6.54
C ALA A 206 3.47 9.33 -6.99
N VAL A 207 4.61 9.40 -7.68
CA VAL A 207 5.32 10.65 -8.00
C VAL A 207 6.22 10.47 -9.22
N PHE A 208 6.69 11.55 -9.82
CA PHE A 208 7.83 11.48 -10.75
C PHE A 208 9.14 11.30 -9.96
N ALA A 209 9.99 10.37 -10.40
CA ALA A 209 11.28 10.07 -9.77
C ALA A 209 12.37 9.76 -10.81
N PRO A 210 13.67 9.78 -10.44
CA PRO A 210 14.74 9.33 -11.32
C PRO A 210 14.47 7.91 -11.87
N PRO A 211 14.78 7.63 -13.15
CA PRO A 211 14.61 6.30 -13.73
C PRO A 211 15.31 5.23 -12.91
N GLY A 212 14.58 4.17 -12.55
CA GLY A 212 15.11 3.06 -11.74
C GLY A 212 14.92 3.22 -10.23
N ALA A 213 14.32 4.31 -9.74
CA ALA A 213 14.02 4.50 -8.31
C ALA A 213 13.24 3.33 -7.69
N ASP A 214 12.11 2.94 -8.29
CA ASP A 214 11.32 1.82 -7.79
C ASP A 214 12.07 0.47 -7.86
N LEU A 215 12.90 0.26 -8.88
CA LEU A 215 13.70 -0.97 -9.00
C LEU A 215 14.73 -1.06 -7.88
N LEU A 216 15.48 0.01 -7.62
CA LEU A 216 16.47 0.04 -6.57
C LEU A 216 15.81 -0.04 -5.19
N TYR A 217 14.75 0.74 -4.94
CA TYR A 217 13.99 0.70 -3.69
C TYR A 217 13.42 -0.71 -3.44
N GLY A 218 12.81 -1.31 -4.46
CA GLY A 218 12.29 -2.67 -4.41
C GLY A 218 13.36 -3.73 -4.21
N ALA A 219 14.57 -3.56 -4.78
CA ALA A 219 15.69 -4.48 -4.58
C ALA A 219 16.25 -4.40 -3.15
N VAL A 220 16.45 -3.20 -2.62
CA VAL A 220 16.95 -2.99 -1.24
C VAL A 220 15.94 -3.52 -0.22
N THR A 221 14.66 -3.20 -0.38
CA THR A 221 13.61 -3.69 0.53
C THR A 221 13.39 -5.20 0.40
N ALA A 222 13.53 -5.78 -0.81
CA ALA A 222 13.53 -7.24 -1.00
C ALA A 222 14.75 -7.90 -0.35
N HIS A 223 15.94 -7.29 -0.39
CA HIS A 223 17.11 -7.79 0.32
C HIS A 223 16.85 -7.86 1.83
N LEU A 224 16.34 -6.77 2.40
CA LEU A 224 16.05 -6.71 3.84
C LEU A 224 14.92 -7.67 4.27
N THR A 225 13.97 -7.95 3.38
CA THR A 225 12.80 -8.79 3.68
C THR A 225 13.03 -10.28 3.39
N PHE A 226 13.78 -10.60 2.33
CA PHE A 226 13.91 -11.96 1.80
C PHE A 226 15.36 -12.46 1.73
N GLY A 227 16.36 -11.62 1.97
CA GLY A 227 17.77 -11.96 1.79
C GLY A 227 18.18 -12.09 0.32
N THR A 228 17.48 -11.43 -0.62
CA THR A 228 17.87 -11.43 -2.04
C THR A 228 19.19 -10.68 -2.26
N ALA A 229 19.91 -11.00 -3.33
CA ALA A 229 21.12 -10.24 -3.69
C ALA A 229 20.79 -8.75 -3.91
N LEU A 230 21.71 -7.87 -3.48
CA LEU A 230 21.68 -6.45 -3.80
C LEU A 230 22.26 -6.21 -5.19
N PRO A 231 21.87 -5.13 -5.88
CA PRO A 231 22.56 -4.68 -7.07
C PRO A 231 24.03 -4.33 -6.75
N GLN A 232 24.92 -4.56 -7.72
CA GLN A 232 26.35 -4.25 -7.55
C GLN A 232 26.64 -2.76 -7.75
N GLU A 233 25.88 -2.13 -8.63
CA GLU A 233 25.98 -0.73 -9.03
C GLU A 233 24.59 -0.10 -9.02
N ALA A 234 24.53 1.20 -8.77
CA ALA A 234 23.31 1.98 -8.76
C ALA A 234 23.62 3.40 -9.20
N ASP A 235 22.71 4.06 -9.93
CA ASP A 235 22.91 5.46 -10.29
C ASP A 235 22.88 6.36 -9.03
N GLY A 236 23.82 7.31 -8.93
CA GLY A 236 23.97 8.16 -7.75
C GLY A 236 22.81 9.14 -7.54
N GLU A 237 22.15 9.62 -8.62
CA GLU A 237 20.93 10.42 -8.51
C GLU A 237 19.81 9.60 -7.88
N VAL A 238 19.64 8.35 -8.34
CA VAL A 238 18.63 7.42 -7.82
C VAL A 238 18.88 7.13 -6.33
N VAL A 239 20.14 6.86 -5.95
CA VAL A 239 20.52 6.60 -4.55
C VAL A 239 20.16 7.80 -3.66
N ARG A 240 20.55 9.02 -4.03
CA ARG A 240 20.27 10.23 -3.24
C ARG A 240 18.78 10.53 -3.14
N TRP A 241 18.03 10.32 -4.21
CA TRP A 241 16.58 10.50 -4.21
C TRP A 241 15.92 9.54 -3.20
N ILE A 242 16.29 8.27 -3.22
CA ILE A 242 15.75 7.27 -2.28
C ILE A 242 16.20 7.58 -0.85
N GLU A 243 17.46 7.96 -0.64
CA GLU A 243 17.93 8.35 0.70
C GLU A 243 17.08 9.50 1.26
N SER A 244 16.83 10.54 0.47
CA SER A 244 15.96 11.66 0.88
C SER A 244 14.54 11.18 1.22
N ALA A 245 13.95 10.34 0.37
CA ALA A 245 12.61 9.77 0.62
C ALA A 245 12.55 8.95 1.92
N VAL A 246 13.57 8.13 2.20
CA VAL A 246 13.65 7.34 3.44
C VAL A 246 13.88 8.23 4.65
N GLN A 247 14.75 9.25 4.55
CA GLN A 247 14.99 10.21 5.63
C GLN A 247 13.71 10.97 6.01
N ASN A 248 12.91 11.39 5.04
CA ASN A 248 11.64 12.09 5.28
C ASN A 248 10.60 11.21 5.98
N ARG A 249 10.73 9.88 5.91
CA ARG A 249 9.85 8.90 6.56
C ARG A 249 10.33 8.49 7.96
N LEU A 250 11.54 8.88 8.37
CA LEU A 250 12.07 8.52 9.67
C LEU A 250 11.22 9.14 10.79
N ALA A 251 10.76 8.31 11.70
CA ALA A 251 10.19 8.81 12.95
C ALA A 251 11.32 9.28 13.88
N SER A 252 11.06 10.31 14.69
CA SER A 252 12.05 10.84 15.63
C SER A 252 12.47 9.85 16.72
N ASP A 253 11.64 8.82 16.96
CA ASP A 253 11.84 7.75 17.94
C ASP A 253 12.24 6.41 17.30
N GLU A 254 12.64 6.41 16.01
CA GLU A 254 12.91 5.18 15.29
C GLU A 254 14.21 4.50 15.75
N SER A 255 14.14 3.22 16.08
CA SER A 255 15.29 2.40 16.49
C SER A 255 16.38 2.35 15.41
N LEU A 256 17.65 2.29 15.81
CA LEU A 256 18.78 2.08 14.88
C LEU A 256 18.66 0.79 14.05
N ASP A 257 17.99 -0.23 14.59
CA ASP A 257 17.74 -1.51 13.90
C ASP A 257 16.49 -1.48 13.01
N SER A 258 15.85 -0.32 12.87
CA SER A 258 14.67 -0.18 12.04
C SER A 258 14.98 -0.44 10.57
N LEU A 259 13.93 -0.75 9.83
CA LEU A 259 14.02 -0.96 8.39
C LEU A 259 14.62 0.26 7.69
N ASN A 260 14.13 1.46 7.98
CA ASN A 260 14.59 2.69 7.35
C ASN A 260 16.07 2.94 7.61
N ASN A 261 16.53 2.78 8.86
CA ASN A 261 17.95 2.94 9.20
C ASN A 261 18.84 1.91 8.49
N ARG A 262 18.41 0.65 8.40
CA ARG A 262 19.12 -0.39 7.64
C ARG A 262 19.15 -0.10 6.14
N MET A 263 18.08 0.46 5.58
CA MET A 263 18.05 0.91 4.18
C MET A 263 19.08 2.01 3.93
N LEU A 264 19.16 3.02 4.81
CA LEU A 264 20.12 4.12 4.69
C LEU A 264 21.57 3.63 4.71
N VAL A 265 21.90 2.65 5.56
CA VAL A 265 23.23 2.02 5.59
C VAL A 265 23.57 1.38 4.24
N ILE A 266 22.62 0.67 3.63
CA ILE A 266 22.83 0.03 2.32
C ILE A 266 23.02 1.08 1.22
N LEU A 267 22.16 2.11 1.18
CA LEU A 267 22.18 3.15 0.15
C LEU A 267 23.50 3.91 0.15
N ARG A 268 23.98 4.34 1.33
CA ARG A 268 25.27 5.01 1.50
C ARG A 268 26.44 4.10 1.08
N GLY A 269 26.33 2.80 1.35
CA GLY A 269 27.31 1.81 0.92
C GLY A 269 27.36 1.61 -0.60
N LEU A 270 26.25 1.85 -1.31
CA LEU A 270 26.21 1.85 -2.78
C LEU A 270 26.79 3.14 -3.36
N GLU A 271 26.52 4.30 -2.74
CA GLU A 271 27.05 5.58 -3.21
C GLU A 271 28.60 5.63 -3.14
N LEU A 272 29.20 5.04 -2.11
CA LEU A 272 30.67 4.98 -1.97
C LEU A 272 31.38 4.12 -3.03
N ARG A 273 30.63 3.39 -3.87
CA ARG A 273 31.18 2.54 -4.94
C ARG A 273 31.13 3.20 -6.32
N LEU A 274 30.52 4.39 -6.43
CA LEU A 274 30.41 5.20 -7.65
C LEU A 274 31.59 6.16 -7.76
#